data_AF-A0AAE0XWG6-F1
#
_entry.id   AF-A0AAE0XWG6-F1
#
_cell.length_a   1.000
_cell.length_b   1.000
_cell.length_c   1.000
_cell.angle_alpha   90.00
_cell.angle_beta   90.00
_cell.angle_gamma   90.00
#
_symmetry.space_group_name_H-M   'P 1'
#
loop_
_entity.id
_entity.type
_entity.pdbx_description
1 polymer ?
#
loop_
_entity_poly.entity_id
_entity_poly.type
_entity_poly.pdbx_seq_one_letter_code
_entity_poly.pdbx_strand_id
1 'polypeptide(L)'
;MPRQYQRKTARGTFTKDAMVMAVAANLEGRSLRKTASDFGVNYKTLQCYVKLHQKDGNIEKATSGYSMQKKRIFSDEQEQALLDYIIEASSIYYMTPLLAEKCAT
;
A
#
# COMPACT_ATOMS: atom_id res chain seq x y z
N MET A 1 -7.75 -0.72 32.60
CA MET A 1 -6.92 -1.56 31.72
C MET A 1 -7.22 -1.21 30.26
N PRO A 2 -6.20 -1.13 29.37
CA PRO A 2 -6.42 -0.88 27.94
C PRO A 2 -7.33 -1.96 27.33
N ARG A 3 -8.28 -1.56 26.49
CA ARG A 3 -9.22 -2.48 25.85
C ARG A 3 -8.49 -3.30 24.79
N GLN A 4 -8.33 -4.61 25.00
CA GLN A 4 -7.78 -5.49 23.99
C GLN A 4 -8.84 -5.72 22.89
N TYR A 5 -8.59 -5.18 21.70
CA TYR A 5 -9.53 -5.29 20.59
C TYR A 5 -9.50 -6.69 19.99
N GLN A 6 -10.65 -7.38 19.99
CA GLN A 6 -10.84 -8.61 19.24
C GLN A 6 -11.51 -8.33 17.91
N ARG A 7 -10.95 -8.90 16.85
CA ARG A 7 -11.42 -8.70 15.47
C ARG A 7 -12.76 -9.41 15.28
N LYS A 8 -13.74 -8.68 14.73
CA LYS A 8 -15.12 -9.21 14.53
C LYS A 8 -15.33 -9.98 13.23
N THR A 9 -14.42 -9.85 12.25
CA THR A 9 -14.60 -10.44 10.92
C THR A 9 -13.33 -11.08 10.38
N ALA A 10 -13.47 -12.16 9.61
CA ALA A 10 -12.40 -12.81 8.86
C ALA A 10 -12.09 -12.13 7.51
N ARG A 11 -12.65 -10.95 7.23
CA ARG A 11 -12.40 -10.25 5.95
C ARG A 11 -10.94 -9.82 5.87
N GLY A 12 -10.19 -10.31 4.88
CA GLY A 12 -8.77 -9.97 4.73
C GLY A 12 -7.85 -10.73 5.69
N THR A 13 -8.14 -12.01 5.94
CA THR A 13 -7.25 -12.95 6.65
C THR A 13 -6.51 -13.90 5.72
N PHE A 14 -6.52 -13.65 4.41
CA PHE A 14 -5.82 -14.49 3.45
C PHE A 14 -4.30 -14.34 3.61
N THR A 15 -3.56 -15.42 3.38
CA THR A 15 -2.10 -15.39 3.35
C THR A 15 -1.62 -14.75 2.04
N LYS A 16 -0.40 -14.19 2.05
CA LYS A 16 0.20 -13.63 0.83
C LYS A 16 0.32 -14.70 -0.25
N ASP A 17 0.76 -15.90 0.13
CA ASP A 17 0.93 -17.03 -0.79
C ASP A 17 -0.39 -17.43 -1.45
N ALA A 18 -1.49 -17.46 -0.69
CA ALA A 18 -2.82 -17.73 -1.24
C ALA A 18 -3.23 -16.70 -2.29
N MET A 19 -2.91 -15.41 -2.07
CA MET A 19 -3.17 -14.36 -3.07
C MET A 19 -2.32 -14.54 -4.33
N VAL A 20 -1.02 -14.82 -4.18
CA VAL A 20 -0.11 -15.04 -5.33
C VAL A 20 -0.59 -16.21 -6.18
N MET A 21 -0.91 -17.35 -5.56
CA MET A 21 -1.44 -18.52 -6.26
C MET A 21 -2.78 -18.24 -6.93
N ALA A 22 -3.67 -17.49 -6.27
CA ALA A 22 -4.98 -17.17 -6.82
C ALA A 22 -4.90 -16.23 -8.04
N VAL A 23 -3.94 -15.30 -8.05
CA VAL A 23 -3.66 -14.43 -9.20
C VAL A 23 -3.07 -15.25 -10.34
N ALA A 24 -2.08 -16.10 -10.08
CA ALA A 24 -1.50 -17.00 -11.10
C ALA A 24 -2.57 -17.88 -11.76
N ALA A 25 -3.41 -18.53 -10.94
CA ALA A 25 -4.51 -19.36 -11.42
C ALA A 25 -5.53 -18.58 -12.25
N ASN A 26 -5.75 -17.29 -11.97
CA ASN A 26 -6.63 -16.46 -12.78
C ASN A 26 -5.99 -16.05 -14.11
N LEU A 27 -4.67 -15.79 -14.12
CA LEU A 27 -3.91 -15.49 -15.34
C LEU A 27 -3.80 -16.70 -16.28
N GLU A 28 -3.81 -17.92 -15.73
CA GLU A 28 -3.95 -19.18 -16.48
C GLU A 28 -5.33 -19.36 -17.14
N GLY A 29 -6.27 -18.43 -16.93
CA GLY A 29 -7.58 -18.43 -17.58
C GLY A 29 -8.73 -18.99 -16.74
N ARG A 30 -8.51 -19.32 -15.45
CA ARG A 30 -9.61 -19.73 -14.57
C ARG A 30 -10.51 -18.54 -14.21
N SER A 31 -11.80 -18.82 -14.00
CA SER A 31 -12.77 -17.78 -13.69
C SER A 31 -12.51 -17.12 -12.33
N LEU A 32 -12.62 -15.80 -12.30
CA LEU A 32 -12.24 -14.96 -11.17
C LEU A 32 -13.02 -15.27 -9.88
N ARG A 33 -14.31 -15.60 -10.01
CA ARG A 33 -15.15 -15.95 -8.87
C ARG A 33 -14.84 -17.34 -8.32
N LYS A 34 -14.50 -18.29 -9.19
CA LYS A 34 -14.17 -19.65 -8.78
C LYS A 34 -12.81 -19.67 -8.07
N THR A 35 -11.79 -19.04 -8.66
CA THR A 35 -10.48 -18.91 -8.00
C THR A 35 -10.58 -18.19 -6.66
N ALA A 36 -11.35 -17.11 -6.56
CA ALA A 36 -11.58 -16.42 -5.29
C ALA A 36 -12.17 -17.36 -4.22
N SER A 37 -13.16 -18.18 -4.58
CA SER A 37 -13.76 -19.17 -3.67
C SER A 37 -12.75 -20.25 -3.26
N ASP A 38 -12.01 -20.81 -4.22
CA ASP A 38 -11.08 -21.92 -4.01
C ASP A 38 -9.92 -21.52 -3.06
N PHE A 39 -9.44 -20.28 -3.18
CA PHE A 39 -8.33 -19.77 -2.36
C PHE A 39 -8.80 -18.99 -1.12
N GLY A 40 -10.11 -18.91 -0.87
CA GLY A 40 -10.65 -18.18 0.30
C GLY A 40 -10.39 -16.68 0.28
N VAL A 41 -10.25 -16.09 -0.92
CA VAL A 41 -9.98 -14.66 -1.12
C VAL A 41 -11.26 -13.97 -1.59
N ASN A 42 -11.46 -12.70 -1.21
CA ASN A 42 -12.59 -11.93 -1.75
C ASN A 42 -12.37 -11.63 -3.24
N TYR A 43 -13.39 -11.91 -4.07
CA TYR A 43 -13.35 -11.68 -5.52
C TYR A 43 -12.92 -10.25 -5.90
N LYS A 44 -13.39 -9.21 -5.18
CA LYS A 44 -13.01 -7.82 -5.48
C LYS A 44 -11.53 -7.59 -5.21
N THR A 45 -11.03 -8.16 -4.13
CA THR A 45 -9.62 -8.06 -3.77
C THR A 45 -8.78 -8.75 -4.83
N LEU A 46 -9.10 -9.99 -5.20
CA LEU A 46 -8.40 -10.72 -6.25
C LEU A 46 -8.39 -9.96 -7.58
N GLN A 47 -9.52 -9.37 -7.99
CA GLN A 47 -9.59 -8.54 -9.20
C GLN A 47 -8.63 -7.34 -9.15
N CYS A 48 -8.52 -6.66 -8.02
CA CYS A 48 -7.58 -5.55 -7.86
C CYS A 48 -6.12 -6.03 -8.03
N TYR A 49 -5.78 -7.17 -7.43
CA TYR A 49 -4.43 -7.75 -7.52
C TYR A 49 -4.08 -8.22 -8.93
N VAL A 50 -5.02 -8.84 -9.65
CA VAL A 50 -4.82 -9.22 -11.06
C VAL A 50 -4.53 -7.98 -11.91
N LYS A 51 -5.33 -6.91 -11.76
CA LYS A 51 -5.11 -5.64 -12.49
C LYS A 51 -3.77 -4.99 -12.13
N LEU A 52 -3.34 -5.11 -10.88
CA LEU A 52 -2.08 -4.55 -10.42
C LEU A 52 -0.89 -5.33 -10.99
N HIS A 53 -0.97 -6.67 -10.99
CA HIS A 53 0.01 -7.53 -11.64
C HIS A 53 0.12 -7.25 -13.14
N GLN A 54 -1.00 -7.02 -13.83
CA GLN A 54 -0.99 -6.67 -15.25
C GLN A 54 -0.31 -5.32 -15.55
N LYS A 55 -0.26 -4.40 -14.58
CA LYS A 55 0.38 -3.08 -14.74
C LYS A 55 1.86 -3.10 -14.40
N ASP A 56 2.20 -3.68 -13.25
CA ASP A 56 3.53 -3.54 -12.64
C ASP A 56 4.37 -4.82 -12.76
N GLY A 57 3.78 -5.93 -13.26
CA GLY A 57 4.46 -7.21 -13.47
C GLY A 57 4.87 -7.95 -12.19
N ASN A 58 4.55 -7.43 -10.99
CA ASN A 58 4.97 -8.05 -9.73
C ASN A 58 3.93 -7.89 -8.61
N ILE A 59 3.41 -9.02 -8.10
CA ILE A 59 2.46 -9.08 -6.97
C ILE A 59 3.16 -8.79 -5.62
N GLU A 60 4.46 -9.03 -5.50
CA GLU A 60 5.18 -8.78 -4.25
C GLU A 60 5.35 -7.28 -3.97
N LYS A 61 5.46 -6.48 -5.03
CA LYS A 61 5.43 -5.00 -4.96
C LYS A 61 4.01 -4.45 -4.87
N ALA A 62 3.00 -5.29 -5.09
CA ALA A 62 1.60 -4.92 -5.09
C ALA A 62 1.12 -4.64 -3.65
N THR A 63 1.42 -3.45 -3.16
CA THR A 63 0.88 -2.96 -1.88
C THR A 63 -0.58 -2.59 -2.12
N SER A 64 -1.52 -3.46 -1.72
CA SER A 64 -2.94 -3.11 -1.74
C SER A 64 -3.23 -2.10 -0.63
N GLY A 65 -3.03 -0.83 -0.93
CA GLY A 65 -3.22 0.28 -0.01
C GLY A 65 -3.58 1.55 -0.78
N TYR A 66 -3.71 2.65 -0.04
CA TYR A 66 -3.79 3.97 -0.64
C TYR A 66 -2.49 4.22 -1.40
N SER A 67 -2.53 4.15 -2.74
CA SER A 67 -1.38 4.50 -3.56
C SER A 67 -1.09 5.98 -3.32
N MET A 68 -0.04 6.26 -2.54
CA MET A 68 0.46 7.61 -2.29
C MET A 68 0.79 8.34 -3.60
N GLN A 69 1.05 7.58 -4.66
CA GLN A 69 1.33 8.11 -6.00
C GLN A 69 0.10 8.78 -6.66
N LYS A 70 -1.13 8.43 -6.28
CA LYS A 70 -2.35 8.94 -6.97
C LYS A 70 -2.84 10.30 -6.49
N LYS A 71 -2.38 10.78 -5.33
CA LYS A 71 -2.81 12.07 -4.76
C LYS A 71 -1.63 12.83 -4.16
N ARG A 72 -0.49 12.86 -4.86
CA ARG A 72 0.56 13.81 -4.52
C ARG A 72 0.01 15.22 -4.76
N ILE A 73 -0.02 16.02 -3.70
CA ILE A 73 -0.45 17.43 -3.77
C ILE A 73 0.67 18.28 -4.35
N PHE A 74 1.91 17.94 -4.00
CA PHE A 74 3.11 18.59 -4.47
C PHE A 74 3.81 17.75 -5.53
N SER A 75 4.45 18.41 -6.50
CA SER A 75 5.44 17.76 -7.36
C SER A 75 6.72 17.49 -6.57
N ASP A 76 7.56 16.58 -7.09
CA ASP A 76 8.84 16.27 -6.45
C ASP A 76 9.72 17.53 -6.29
N GLU A 77 9.68 18.44 -7.27
CA GLU A 77 10.36 19.74 -7.22
C GLU A 77 9.82 20.64 -6.09
N GLN A 78 8.50 20.66 -5.87
CA GLN A 78 7.86 21.44 -4.82
C GLN A 78 8.14 20.86 -3.43
N GLU A 79 8.17 19.52 -3.31
CA GLU A 79 8.56 18.84 -2.07
C GLU A 79 10.02 19.18 -1.72
N GLN A 80 10.91 19.19 -2.72
CA GLN A 80 12.31 19.56 -2.54
C GLN A 80 12.46 21.02 -2.08
N ALA A 81 11.78 21.96 -2.73
CA ALA A 81 11.83 23.37 -2.36
C ALA A 81 11.29 23.64 -0.94
N LEU A 82 10.25 22.89 -0.52
CA LEU A 82 9.74 22.97 0.85
C LEU A 82 10.72 22.40 1.87
N LEU A 83 11.38 21.28 1.55
CA LEU A 83 12.40 20.68 2.42
C LEU A 83 13.57 21.64 2.63
N ASP A 84 14.08 22.23 1.56
CA ASP A 84 15.19 23.19 1.62
C ASP A 84 14.82 24.40 2.49
N TYR A 85 13.62 24.95 2.30
CA TYR A 85 13.11 26.04 3.13
C TYR A 85 12.98 25.66 4.62
N ILE A 86 12.45 24.46 4.93
CA ILE A 86 12.31 24.01 6.32
C ILE A 86 13.69 23.84 6.97
N ILE A 87 14.67 23.31 6.24
CA ILE A 87 16.05 23.15 6.72
C ILE A 87 16.66 24.53 7.00
N GLU A 88 16.57 25.46 6.05
CA GLU A 88 17.06 26.83 6.23
C GLU A 88 16.36 27.53 7.41
N ALA A 89 15.03 27.45 7.49
CA ALA A 89 14.26 28.05 8.57
C ALA A 89 14.61 27.46 9.94
N SER A 90 14.86 26.14 10.00
CA SER A 90 15.28 25.45 11.24
C SER A 90 16.69 25.84 11.69
N SER A 91 17.54 26.24 10.75
CA SER A 91 18.89 26.74 11.06
C SER A 91 18.85 28.16 11.64
N ILE A 92 17.86 28.97 11.25
CA ILE A 92 17.72 30.37 11.66
C ILE A 92 16.91 30.50 12.96
N TYR A 93 15.79 29.78 13.03
CA TYR A 93 14.93 29.73 14.19
C TYR A 93 15.07 28.32 14.75
N TYR A 94 15.53 28.17 16.00
CA TYR A 94 15.72 26.90 16.73
C TYR A 94 14.46 26.01 16.82
N MET A 95 13.85 25.65 15.70
CA MET A 95 12.79 24.68 15.55
C MET A 95 13.46 23.33 15.76
N THR A 96 13.16 22.71 16.91
CA THR A 96 13.81 21.51 17.40
C THR A 96 13.94 20.42 16.31
N PRO A 97 15.10 19.72 16.22
CA PRO A 97 15.43 18.77 15.16
C PRO A 97 14.51 17.53 15.05
N LEU A 98 13.56 17.36 15.97
CA LEU A 98 12.58 16.27 16.02
C LEU A 98 11.62 16.20 14.83
N LEU A 99 11.44 17.29 14.07
CA LEU A 99 10.60 17.30 12.86
C LEU A 99 11.38 16.89 11.60
N ALA A 100 12.66 17.22 11.49
CA ALA A 100 13.48 16.91 10.31
C ALA A 100 13.72 15.39 10.15
N GLU A 101 13.91 14.67 11.25
CA GLU A 101 14.15 13.21 11.23
C GLU A 101 12.93 12.40 10.76
N LYS A 102 11.72 12.96 10.82
CA LYS A 102 10.49 12.28 10.40
C LYS A 102 10.15 12.48 8.91
N CYS A 103 10.80 13.42 8.25
CA CYS A 103 10.61 13.70 6.82
C CYS A 103 11.61 12.95 5.92
N ALA A 104 12.64 12.32 6.50
CA ALA A 104 13.73 11.66 5.77
C ALA A 104 13.57 10.13 5.60
N THR A 105 12.43 9.54 6.00
CA THR A 105 12.11 8.10 5.87
C THR A 105 10.81 7.89 5.11
#